data_AF-A0A1I4T4L7-F1
#
_entry.id   AF-A0A1I4T4L7-F1
#
_cell.length_a   1.000
_cell.length_b   1.000
_cell.length_c   1.000
_cell.angle_alpha   90.00
_cell.angle_beta   90.00
_cell.angle_gamma   90.00
#
_symmetry.space_group_name_H-M   'P 1'
#
loop_
_entity.id
_entity.type
_entity.pdbx_description
1 polymer ?
#
loop_
_entity_poly.entity_id
_entity_poly.type
_entity_poly.pdbx_seq_one_letter_code
_entity_poly.pdbx_strand_id
1 'polypeptide(L)'
;MRSDDGSVTAKGFAEPLEVRSADGAVRVGDTTGPLELHTDDASVRALGVASRSVRVSTQDGSVTLELGVVPDLVESRSDDGSISIGLPRDTSYRIETGSDDGSVDVSVPRDEGSAHVVTAHTQDGSVTVRNVD
;
A
#
# COMPACT_ATOMS: atom_id res chain seq x y z
N MET A 1 10.13 5.28 -13.73
CA MET A 1 10.37 6.72 -13.47
C MET A 1 11.30 6.82 -12.26
N ARG A 2 12.32 7.69 -12.28
CA ARG A 2 13.27 7.90 -11.17
C ARG A 2 13.38 9.40 -10.91
N SER A 3 13.30 9.81 -9.65
CA SER A 3 13.36 11.19 -9.19
C SER A 3 14.24 11.21 -7.94
N ASP A 4 15.20 12.12 -7.90
CA ASP A 4 16.14 12.35 -6.79
C ASP A 4 15.85 13.80 -6.35
N ASP A 5 15.17 14.05 -5.24
CA ASP A 5 14.65 15.36 -4.72
C ASP A 5 13.26 15.85 -5.21
N GLY A 6 12.61 15.16 -6.15
CA GLY A 6 11.35 15.61 -6.77
C GLY A 6 10.16 14.69 -6.50
N SER A 7 8.96 15.25 -6.30
CA SER A 7 7.74 14.43 -6.15
C SER A 7 7.35 13.72 -7.44
N VAL A 8 7.09 12.42 -7.38
CA VAL A 8 6.55 11.63 -8.48
C VAL A 8 5.02 11.66 -8.43
N THR A 9 4.36 11.98 -9.55
CA THR A 9 2.90 11.87 -9.67
C THR A 9 2.53 11.05 -10.90
N ALA A 10 1.73 10.00 -10.71
CA ALA A 10 1.24 9.12 -11.76
C ALA A 10 -0.29 8.98 -11.66
N LYS A 11 -1.02 9.12 -12.77
CA LYS A 11 -2.49 8.96 -12.82
C LYS A 11 -2.97 8.29 -14.10
N GLY A 12 -4.07 7.54 -14.01
CA GLY A 12 -4.80 7.04 -15.19
C GLY A 12 -4.16 5.84 -15.89
N PHE A 13 -3.35 5.05 -15.19
CA PHE A 13 -2.62 3.93 -15.79
C PHE A 13 -3.44 2.64 -15.77
N ALA A 14 -3.56 2.01 -16.94
CA ALA A 14 -4.19 0.68 -17.08
C ALA A 14 -3.16 -0.45 -17.26
N GLU A 15 -1.94 -0.09 -17.65
CA GLU A 15 -0.81 -1.01 -17.78
C GLU A 15 -0.01 -1.07 -16.47
N PRO A 16 0.88 -2.09 -16.29
CA PRO A 16 1.75 -2.17 -15.13
C PRO A 16 2.58 -0.89 -14.92
N LEU A 17 2.60 -0.38 -13.69
CA LEU A 17 3.33 0.82 -13.31
C LEU A 17 4.35 0.50 -12.23
N GLU A 18 5.62 0.78 -12.53
CA GLU A 18 6.73 0.70 -11.58
C GLU A 18 7.28 2.11 -11.29
N VAL A 19 7.32 2.49 -10.01
CA VAL A 19 7.89 3.76 -9.56
C VAL A 19 9.00 3.50 -8.56
N ARG A 20 10.13 4.20 -8.74
CA ARG A 20 11.27 4.19 -7.81
C ARG A 20 11.61 5.63 -7.41
N SER A 21 11.72 5.90 -6.12
CA SER A 21 12.08 7.23 -5.58
C SER A 21 12.96 7.06 -4.35
N ALA A 22 14.12 7.71 -4.29
CA ALA A 22 14.92 7.66 -3.06
C ALA A 22 14.23 8.48 -1.95
N ASP A 23 13.77 9.67 -2.30
CA ASP A 23 13.26 10.68 -1.37
C ASP A 23 12.04 11.43 -1.96
N GLY A 24 11.46 12.31 -1.15
CA GLY A 24 10.32 13.14 -1.54
C GLY A 24 8.96 12.48 -1.36
N ALA A 25 8.10 12.54 -2.38
CA ALA A 25 6.73 12.02 -2.30
C ALA A 25 6.28 11.36 -3.60
N VAL A 26 5.70 10.17 -3.49
CA VAL A 26 5.10 9.43 -4.61
C VAL A 26 3.58 9.49 -4.48
N ARG A 27 2.90 10.03 -5.49
CA ARG A 27 1.45 10.10 -5.56
C ARG A 27 0.94 9.33 -6.76
N VAL A 28 0.12 8.32 -6.50
CA VAL A 28 -0.53 7.52 -7.55
C VAL A 28 -2.04 7.63 -7.40
N GLY A 29 -2.77 7.74 -8.51
CA GLY A 29 -4.24 7.69 -8.46
C GLY A 29 -4.87 7.21 -9.76
N ASP A 30 -6.15 6.87 -9.70
CA ASP A 30 -6.96 6.48 -10.87
C ASP A 30 -6.29 5.39 -11.72
N THR A 31 -5.62 4.42 -11.08
CA THR A 31 -4.88 3.35 -11.75
C THR A 31 -5.62 2.02 -11.62
N THR A 32 -5.70 1.28 -12.72
CA THR A 32 -6.33 -0.06 -12.79
C THR A 32 -5.31 -1.16 -13.07
N GLY A 33 -4.14 -0.82 -13.61
CA GLY A 33 -3.05 -1.76 -13.84
C GLY A 33 -2.31 -2.16 -12.56
N PRO A 34 -1.54 -3.27 -12.57
CA PRO A 34 -0.68 -3.66 -11.46
C PRO A 34 0.27 -2.53 -11.03
N LEU A 35 0.46 -2.35 -9.73
CA LEU A 35 1.23 -1.25 -9.17
C LEU A 35 2.38 -1.76 -8.32
N GLU A 36 3.60 -1.29 -8.60
CA GLU A 36 4.81 -1.60 -7.85
C GLU A 36 5.56 -0.32 -7.51
N LEU A 37 5.71 -0.03 -6.21
CA LEU A 37 6.31 1.20 -5.69
C LEU A 37 7.46 0.84 -4.76
N HIS A 38 8.65 1.37 -5.07
CA HIS A 38 9.82 1.23 -4.22
C HIS A 38 10.35 2.60 -3.81
N THR A 39 10.48 2.81 -2.51
CA THR A 39 11.04 4.04 -1.96
C THR A 39 12.05 3.77 -0.87
N ASP A 40 12.94 4.72 -0.61
CA ASP A 40 13.81 4.64 0.58
C ASP A 40 13.14 5.46 1.70
N ASP A 41 13.13 6.79 1.59
CA ASP A 41 12.65 7.73 2.62
C ASP A 41 11.41 8.55 2.22
N ALA A 42 10.73 8.15 1.14
CA ALA A 42 9.64 8.93 0.57
C ALA A 42 8.26 8.61 1.18
N SER A 43 7.37 9.62 1.21
CA SER A 43 5.95 9.38 1.48
C SER A 43 5.23 8.85 0.24
N VAL A 44 4.65 7.66 0.33
CA VAL A 44 3.86 7.03 -0.72
C VAL A 44 2.38 7.20 -0.45
N ARG A 45 1.65 7.79 -1.40
CA ARG A 45 0.20 7.98 -1.32
C ARG A 45 -0.48 7.50 -2.60
N ALA A 46 -1.15 6.36 -2.54
CA ALA A 46 -1.91 5.81 -3.66
C ALA A 46 -3.42 5.82 -3.33
N LEU A 47 -4.20 6.65 -4.03
CA LEU A 47 -5.61 6.88 -3.71
C LEU A 47 -6.52 6.58 -4.90
N GLY A 48 -7.71 6.04 -4.64
CA GLY A 48 -8.64 5.67 -5.70
C GLY A 48 -8.04 4.61 -6.64
N VAL A 49 -7.22 3.73 -6.08
CA VAL A 49 -6.55 2.68 -6.84
C VAL A 49 -7.55 1.56 -7.10
N ALA A 50 -7.81 1.30 -8.37
CA ALA A 50 -8.66 0.22 -8.85
C ALA A 50 -7.82 -0.99 -9.34
N SER A 51 -6.59 -1.10 -8.84
CA SER A 51 -5.68 -2.20 -9.16
C SER A 51 -5.99 -3.43 -8.33
N ARG A 52 -5.90 -4.62 -8.95
CA ARG A 52 -6.06 -5.90 -8.26
C ARG A 52 -4.75 -6.40 -7.62
N SER A 53 -3.61 -5.80 -7.96
CA SER A 53 -2.31 -6.17 -7.40
C SER A 53 -1.47 -4.93 -7.11
N VAL A 54 -1.15 -4.74 -5.83
CA VAL A 54 -0.36 -3.59 -5.36
C VAL A 54 0.79 -4.11 -4.50
N ARG A 55 2.01 -3.68 -4.82
CA ARG A 55 3.21 -3.93 -4.03
C ARG A 55 3.89 -2.61 -3.69
N VAL A 56 4.19 -2.41 -2.41
CA VAL A 56 4.90 -1.24 -1.92
C VAL A 56 5.99 -1.66 -0.95
N SER A 57 7.20 -1.15 -1.14
CA SER A 57 8.27 -1.27 -0.16
C SER A 57 8.87 0.11 0.11
N THR A 58 9.05 0.45 1.38
CA THR A 58 9.80 1.63 1.80
C THR A 58 10.80 1.27 2.91
N GLN A 59 11.85 2.07 3.09
CA GLN A 59 12.74 1.92 4.24
C GLN A 59 12.15 2.69 5.45
N ASP A 60 12.23 4.02 5.44
CA ASP A 60 11.78 4.86 6.56
C ASP A 60 10.54 5.71 6.22
N GLY A 61 10.06 5.59 4.99
CA GLY A 61 8.90 6.30 4.46
C GLY A 61 7.55 5.88 5.06
N SER A 62 6.51 6.66 4.75
CA SER A 62 5.12 6.34 5.13
C SER A 62 4.32 5.91 3.92
N VAL A 63 3.49 4.88 4.09
CA VAL A 63 2.68 4.30 3.02
C VAL A 63 1.20 4.48 3.35
N THR A 64 0.46 5.12 2.44
CA THR A 64 -1.00 5.20 2.49
C THR A 64 -1.60 4.69 1.19
N LEU A 65 -2.37 3.62 1.27
CA LEU A 65 -3.08 2.99 0.16
C LEU A 65 -4.58 3.08 0.40
N GLU A 66 -5.35 3.60 -0.54
CA GLU A 66 -6.81 3.53 -0.53
C GLU A 66 -7.30 2.87 -1.83
N LEU A 67 -7.76 1.62 -1.69
CA LEU A 67 -8.22 0.82 -2.81
C LEU A 67 -9.72 0.98 -2.99
N GLY A 68 -10.13 1.38 -4.20
CA GLY A 68 -11.54 1.57 -4.55
C GLY A 68 -12.23 0.31 -5.06
N VAL A 69 -11.47 -0.76 -5.30
CA VAL A 69 -11.98 -2.07 -5.72
C VAL A 69 -11.34 -3.16 -4.88
N VAL A 70 -11.99 -4.33 -4.80
CA VAL A 70 -11.47 -5.47 -4.05
C VAL A 70 -10.17 -5.96 -4.71
N PRO A 71 -9.01 -5.87 -4.04
CA PRO A 71 -7.75 -6.39 -4.56
C PRO A 71 -7.67 -7.91 -4.47
N ASP A 72 -6.87 -8.54 -5.32
CA ASP A 72 -6.45 -9.93 -5.14
C ASP A 72 -5.23 -10.01 -4.22
N LEU A 73 -4.31 -9.05 -4.37
CA LEU A 73 -3.06 -9.01 -3.63
C LEU A 73 -2.66 -7.58 -3.27
N VAL A 74 -2.37 -7.37 -1.99
CA VAL A 74 -1.71 -6.17 -1.48
C VAL A 74 -0.53 -6.60 -0.64
N GLU A 75 0.67 -6.18 -1.00
CA GLU A 75 1.86 -6.39 -0.19
C GLU A 75 2.50 -5.05 0.15
N SER A 76 2.67 -4.76 1.43
CA SER A 76 3.30 -3.54 1.93
C SER A 76 4.39 -3.88 2.94
N ARG A 77 5.58 -3.31 2.76
CA ARG A 77 6.70 -3.47 3.70
C ARG A 77 7.35 -2.13 4.02
N SER A 78 7.72 -1.96 5.28
CA SER A 78 8.45 -0.81 5.81
C SER A 78 9.50 -1.30 6.80
N ASP A 79 10.62 -0.59 6.95
CA ASP A 79 11.56 -0.84 8.05
C ASP A 79 11.17 0.03 9.25
N ASP A 80 11.21 1.36 9.13
CA ASP A 80 10.97 2.30 10.25
C ASP A 80 9.82 3.29 9.94
N GLY A 81 8.69 2.77 9.47
CA GLY A 81 7.62 3.56 8.87
C GLY A 81 6.22 3.05 9.15
N SER A 82 5.22 3.90 8.85
CA SER A 82 3.80 3.59 9.06
C SER A 82 3.10 3.18 7.78
N ILE A 83 2.32 2.11 7.86
CA ILE A 83 1.54 1.55 6.74
C ILE A 83 0.06 1.70 7.05
N SER A 84 -0.67 2.42 6.20
CA SER A 84 -2.13 2.52 6.25
C SER A 84 -2.76 1.98 4.97
N ILE A 85 -3.66 1.00 5.10
CA ILE A 85 -4.35 0.35 3.98
C ILE A 85 -5.86 0.48 4.17
N GLY A 86 -6.50 1.10 3.19
CA GLY A 86 -7.95 1.21 3.05
C GLY A 86 -8.49 0.20 2.05
N LEU A 87 -9.41 -0.66 2.50
CA LEU A 87 -10.00 -1.74 1.68
C LEU A 87 -11.53 -1.61 1.59
N PRO A 88 -12.15 -1.97 0.45
CA PRO A 88 -13.61 -2.02 0.36
C PRO A 88 -14.22 -3.00 1.36
N ARG A 89 -15.39 -2.66 1.91
CA ARG A 89 -16.14 -3.48 2.89
C ARG A 89 -16.94 -4.64 2.28
N ASP A 90 -16.86 -4.83 0.96
CA ASP A 90 -17.73 -5.74 0.22
C ASP A 90 -17.38 -7.23 0.43
N THR A 91 -16.18 -7.53 0.96
CA THR A 91 -15.69 -8.89 1.17
C THR A 91 -14.82 -9.01 2.44
N SER A 92 -14.50 -10.25 2.81
CA SER A 92 -13.44 -10.60 3.76
C SER A 92 -12.10 -10.79 3.06
N TYR A 93 -11.03 -10.53 3.81
CA TYR A 93 -9.65 -10.60 3.34
C TYR A 93 -8.82 -11.54 4.21
N ARG A 94 -7.84 -12.20 3.60
CA ARG A 94 -6.77 -12.86 4.33
C ARG A 94 -5.75 -11.80 4.71
N ILE A 95 -5.74 -11.39 5.98
CA ILE A 95 -4.85 -10.35 6.49
C ILE A 95 -3.66 -10.99 7.20
N GLU A 96 -2.46 -10.69 6.74
CA GLU A 96 -1.19 -11.05 7.37
C GLU A 96 -0.45 -9.77 7.73
N THR A 97 -0.43 -9.41 9.02
CA THR A 97 0.12 -8.14 9.48
C THR A 97 1.08 -8.34 10.63
N GLY A 98 2.17 -7.55 10.67
CA GLY A 98 3.13 -7.58 11.76
C GLY A 98 3.85 -6.26 11.98
N SER A 99 4.21 -6.00 13.22
CA SER A 99 5.13 -4.95 13.65
C SER A 99 6.04 -5.56 14.70
N ASP A 100 7.36 -5.34 14.61
CA ASP A 100 8.30 -5.85 15.61
C ASP A 100 8.29 -4.96 16.87
N ASP A 101 8.47 -3.65 16.73
CA ASP A 101 8.26 -2.64 17.78
C ASP A 101 7.24 -1.60 17.33
N GLY A 102 5.98 -1.79 17.73
CA GLY A 102 4.91 -0.94 17.24
C GLY A 102 3.50 -1.44 17.49
N SER A 103 2.57 -0.98 16.67
CA SER A 103 1.14 -1.32 16.83
C SER A 103 0.49 -1.74 15.52
N VAL A 104 -0.41 -2.72 15.62
CA VAL A 104 -1.19 -3.22 14.50
C VAL A 104 -2.67 -3.05 14.83
N ASP A 105 -3.37 -2.22 14.07
CA ASP A 105 -4.82 -2.07 14.10
C ASP A 105 -5.42 -2.60 12.81
N VAL A 106 -6.36 -3.54 12.91
CA VAL A 106 -7.02 -4.09 11.73
C VAL A 106 -8.52 -4.21 12.02
N SER A 107 -9.28 -3.40 11.29
CA SER A 107 -10.72 -3.16 11.49
C SER A 107 -11.59 -3.68 10.33
N VAL A 108 -11.03 -4.54 9.47
CA VAL A 108 -11.74 -5.15 8.33
C VAL A 108 -12.17 -6.59 8.61
N PRO A 109 -13.20 -7.12 7.92
CA PRO A 109 -13.57 -8.53 7.99
C PRO A 109 -12.42 -9.43 7.53
N ARG A 110 -12.08 -10.45 8.34
CA ARG A 110 -10.96 -11.38 8.07
C ARG A 110 -11.45 -12.78 7.78
N ASP A 111 -10.81 -13.45 6.84
CA ASP A 111 -11.03 -14.85 6.51
C ASP A 111 -9.74 -15.45 5.95
N GLU A 112 -9.17 -16.44 6.67
CA GLU A 112 -7.94 -17.12 6.27
C GLU A 112 -8.08 -17.93 4.96
N GLY A 113 -9.32 -18.30 4.59
CA GLY A 113 -9.65 -18.98 3.34
C GLY A 113 -9.88 -18.01 2.17
N SER A 114 -9.85 -16.70 2.38
CA SER A 114 -10.09 -15.73 1.32
C SER A 114 -9.02 -15.77 0.24
N ALA A 115 -9.44 -15.62 -1.01
CA ALA A 115 -8.55 -15.45 -2.15
C ALA A 115 -7.91 -14.04 -2.20
N HIS A 116 -8.43 -13.09 -1.42
CA HIS A 116 -7.97 -11.71 -1.38
C HIS A 116 -6.96 -11.54 -0.25
N VAL A 117 -5.69 -11.40 -0.60
CA VAL A 117 -4.56 -11.44 0.34
C VAL A 117 -4.03 -10.03 0.58
N VAL A 118 -3.87 -9.66 1.84
CA VAL A 118 -3.31 -8.37 2.24
C VAL A 118 -2.24 -8.63 3.29
N THR A 119 -1.00 -8.34 2.92
CA THR A 119 0.17 -8.52 3.75
C THR A 119 0.78 -7.16 4.06
N ALA A 120 0.97 -6.81 5.34
CA ALA A 120 1.59 -5.54 5.73
C ALA A 120 2.52 -5.71 6.94
N HIS A 121 3.80 -5.46 6.73
CA HIS A 121 4.82 -5.60 7.78
C HIS A 121 5.63 -4.32 7.94
N THR A 122 5.87 -3.95 9.19
CA THR A 122 6.86 -2.94 9.56
C THR A 122 7.79 -3.51 10.63
N GLN A 123 9.02 -3.03 10.75
CA GLN A 123 9.88 -3.40 11.87
C GLN A 123 9.55 -2.47 13.05
N ASP A 124 9.82 -1.18 12.93
CA ASP A 124 9.51 -0.18 13.93
C ASP A 124 8.48 0.81 13.38
N GLY A 125 7.21 0.69 13.80
CA GLY A 125 6.16 1.49 13.17
C GLY A 125 4.73 1.08 13.49
N SER A 126 3.78 1.55 12.70
CA SER A 126 2.38 1.15 12.89
C SER A 126 1.75 0.66 11.59
N VAL A 127 0.96 -0.40 11.70
CA VAL A 127 0.17 -0.96 10.61
C VAL A 127 -1.29 -0.73 10.92
N THR A 128 -2.00 -0.02 10.05
CA THR A 128 -3.45 0.17 10.15
C THR A 128 -4.11 -0.35 8.89
N VAL A 129 -5.04 -1.30 9.03
CA VAL A 129 -5.88 -1.78 7.94
C VAL A 129 -7.34 -1.49 8.29
N ARG A 130 -7.99 -0.64 7.51
CA ARG A 130 -9.35 -0.18 7.75
C ARG A 130 -10.21 -0.32 6.51
N ASN A 131 -11.52 -0.24 6.69
CA ASN A 131 -12.41 -0.10 5.56
C ASN A 131 -12.39 1.35 5.03
N VAL A 132 -12.59 1.48 3.73
CA VAL A 132 -12.93 2.74 3.06
C VAL A 132 -14.39 2.68 2.63
N ASP A 133 -15.02 3.85 2.60
CA ASP A 133 -16.46 4.00 2.35
C ASP A 133 -16.86 3.91 0.88
#